data_AF-A0A7X2RQM4-F1
#
_entry.id   AF-A0A7X2RQM4-F1
#
_cell.length_a   1.000
_cell.length_b   1.000
_cell.length_c   1.000
_cell.angle_alpha   90.00
_cell.angle_beta   90.00
_cell.angle_gamma   90.00
#
_symmetry.space_group_name_H-M   'P 1'
#
loop_
_entity.id
_entity.type
_entity.pdbx_description
1 polymer ?
#
loop_
_entity_poly.entity_id
_entity_poly.type
_entity_poly.pdbx_seq_one_letter_code
_entity_poly.pdbx_strand_id
1 'polypeptide(L)'
;MMLGVEVFEDAYRKLVSRYAGLTSDVYLVPSKQMSERTDLLDICKVKYDEKLYFNDDTADLEKYGIEGAGGITINFLLAGRGCSAVFVNENCMPEGTREDLVWLWRYNSLHHELMHALDFRKQKNFNTSDRTMDLVGAEVFADQKTLLHLKALSSNGFMKIALQSYASNVKIMGEKGGIRTDIYNRLIKKIDCKTIDYWSTMEI
;
A
#
# COMPACT_ATOMS: atom_id res chain seq x y z
N MET A 1 3.87 -6.45 -28.58
CA MET A 1 2.87 -5.63 -27.85
C MET A 1 2.53 -6.38 -26.58
N MET A 2 3.05 -5.96 -25.42
CA MET A 2 2.78 -6.63 -24.13
C MET A 2 1.50 -6.06 -23.53
N LEU A 3 0.34 -6.62 -23.92
CA LEU A 3 -1.01 -6.16 -23.54
C LEU A 3 -1.18 -5.92 -22.02
N GLY A 4 -0.50 -6.70 -21.17
CA GLY A 4 -0.57 -6.55 -19.72
C GLY A 4 0.11 -5.31 -19.15
N VAL A 5 1.21 -4.84 -19.77
CA VAL A 5 1.93 -3.63 -19.34
C VAL A 5 1.00 -2.42 -19.45
N GLU A 6 0.41 -2.24 -20.62
CA GLU A 6 -0.48 -1.10 -20.93
C GLU A 6 -1.70 -1.07 -19.99
N VAL A 7 -2.29 -2.23 -19.67
CA VAL A 7 -3.45 -2.30 -18.78
C VAL A 7 -3.12 -1.84 -17.36
N PHE A 8 -2.02 -2.34 -16.77
CA PHE A 8 -1.66 -1.99 -15.40
C PHE A 8 -1.08 -0.59 -15.28
N GLU A 9 -0.31 -0.14 -16.27
CA GLU A 9 0.18 1.24 -16.32
C GLU A 9 -0.97 2.25 -16.43
N ASP A 10 -1.93 2.02 -17.33
CA ASP A 10 -3.11 2.89 -17.45
C ASP A 10 -3.96 2.87 -16.17
N ALA A 11 -4.15 1.69 -15.57
CA ALA A 11 -4.84 1.58 -14.28
C ALA A 11 -4.11 2.34 -13.15
N TYR A 12 -2.77 2.28 -13.11
CA TYR A 12 -1.95 3.04 -12.18
C TYR A 12 -2.16 4.55 -12.37
N ARG A 13 -2.04 5.05 -13.60
CA ARG A 13 -2.24 6.48 -13.92
C ARG A 13 -3.66 6.95 -13.58
N LYS A 14 -4.66 6.10 -13.80
CA LYS A 14 -6.06 6.36 -13.41
C LYS A 14 -6.23 6.45 -11.89
N LEU A 15 -5.53 5.63 -11.10
CA LEU A 15 -5.54 5.78 -9.64
C LEU A 15 -4.93 7.10 -9.20
N VAL A 16 -3.77 7.49 -9.75
CA VAL A 16 -3.15 8.79 -9.46
C VAL A 16 -4.12 9.93 -9.74
N SER A 17 -4.77 9.93 -10.91
CA SER A 17 -5.75 10.97 -11.26
C SER A 17 -6.99 10.94 -10.35
N ARG A 18 -7.57 9.76 -10.10
CA ARG A 18 -8.77 9.60 -9.26
C ARG A 18 -8.55 10.08 -7.83
N TYR A 19 -7.35 9.87 -7.29
CA TYR A 19 -7.00 10.21 -5.92
C TYR A 19 -6.18 11.51 -5.79
N ALA A 20 -6.08 12.32 -6.85
CA ALA A 20 -5.40 13.61 -6.80
C ALA A 20 -5.98 14.57 -5.74
N GLY A 21 -7.28 14.46 -5.43
CA GLY A 21 -7.93 15.20 -4.33
C GLY A 21 -7.66 14.64 -2.93
N LEU A 22 -7.00 13.49 -2.82
CA LEU A 22 -6.48 12.92 -1.57
C LEU A 22 -5.01 13.30 -1.40
N THR A 23 -4.20 13.08 -2.43
CA THR A 23 -2.81 13.55 -2.52
C THR A 23 -2.42 13.71 -3.99
N SER A 24 -1.71 14.79 -4.30
CA SER A 24 -1.04 14.99 -5.59
C SER A 24 0.39 14.45 -5.62
N ASP A 25 0.92 14.06 -4.47
CA ASP A 25 2.30 13.68 -4.23
C ASP A 25 2.45 12.15 -4.35
N VAL A 26 2.38 11.65 -5.59
CA VAL A 26 2.61 10.22 -5.90
C VAL A 26 3.85 10.07 -6.77
N TYR A 27 4.82 9.29 -6.29
CA TYR A 27 6.12 9.13 -6.93
C TYR A 27 6.48 7.66 -7.15
N LEU A 28 7.09 7.36 -8.30
CA LEU A 28 7.85 6.13 -8.50
C LEU A 28 9.29 6.39 -8.07
N VAL A 29 9.82 5.56 -7.18
CA VAL A 29 11.14 5.76 -6.57
C VAL A 29 12.03 4.54 -6.81
N PRO A 30 13.26 4.72 -7.34
CA PRO A 30 14.21 3.62 -7.51
C PRO A 30 14.44 2.84 -6.22
N SER A 31 14.51 1.50 -6.28
CA SER A 31 14.63 0.65 -5.08
C SER A 31 15.81 1.01 -4.17
N LYS A 32 16.92 1.50 -4.74
CA LYS A 32 18.10 1.94 -3.97
C LYS A 32 17.85 3.16 -3.07
N GLN A 33 16.80 3.94 -3.37
CA GLN A 33 16.38 5.12 -2.60
C GLN A 33 15.23 4.80 -1.62
N MET A 34 14.58 3.63 -1.74
CA MET A 34 13.58 3.15 -0.79
C MET A 34 14.25 2.51 0.44
N SER A 35 14.98 3.31 1.23
CA SER A 35 15.69 2.86 2.44
C SER A 35 15.44 3.78 3.63
N GLU A 36 15.58 3.25 4.86
CA GLU A 36 15.29 3.98 6.12
C GLU A 36 16.15 5.24 6.31
N ARG A 37 17.31 5.28 5.64
CA ARG A 37 18.26 6.40 5.71
C ARG A 37 17.95 7.52 4.72
N THR A 38 16.94 7.33 3.87
CA THR A 38 16.61 8.25 2.78
C THR A 38 15.36 9.04 3.13
N ASP A 39 15.45 10.37 3.13
CA ASP A 39 14.25 11.20 3.24
C ASP A 39 13.57 11.35 1.87
N LEU A 40 12.53 10.56 1.65
CA LEU A 40 11.77 10.53 0.40
C LEU A 40 11.05 11.84 0.11
N LEU A 41 10.65 12.60 1.15
CA LEU A 41 10.03 13.91 0.96
C LEU A 41 11.03 14.88 0.31
N ASP A 42 12.26 14.92 0.80
CA ASP A 42 13.32 15.80 0.30
C ASP A 42 13.77 15.43 -1.11
N ILE A 43 14.03 14.13 -1.38
CA ILE A 43 14.47 13.67 -2.70
C ILE A 43 13.42 13.99 -3.77
N CYS A 44 12.15 13.79 -3.44
CA CYS A 44 11.04 14.05 -4.36
C CYS A 44 10.58 15.52 -4.34
N LYS A 45 11.22 16.38 -3.52
CA LYS A 45 10.92 17.81 -3.39
C LYS A 45 9.46 18.09 -3.00
N VAL A 46 8.89 17.23 -2.15
CA VAL A 46 7.58 17.43 -1.56
C VAL A 46 7.65 18.64 -0.64
N LYS A 47 6.66 19.52 -0.70
CA LYS A 47 6.58 20.67 0.20
C LYS A 47 5.90 20.26 1.49
N TYR A 48 6.57 20.47 2.63
CA TYR A 48 6.04 20.19 3.96
C TYR A 48 6.66 21.13 4.99
N ASP A 49 5.96 21.33 6.10
CA ASP A 49 6.45 22.07 7.27
C ASP A 49 7.00 21.12 8.33
N GLU A 50 6.31 19.99 8.56
CA GLU A 50 6.66 19.01 9.58
C GLU A 50 6.32 17.60 9.08
N LYS A 51 7.29 16.67 9.15
CA LYS A 51 7.04 15.25 8.91
C LYS A 51 6.42 14.63 10.16
N LEU A 52 5.32 13.89 10.00
CA LEU A 52 4.61 13.28 11.11
C LEU A 52 5.18 11.89 11.41
N TYR A 53 5.48 11.66 12.69
CA TYR A 53 5.84 10.36 13.23
C TYR A 53 4.77 9.96 14.23
N PHE A 54 4.37 8.69 14.18
CA PHE A 54 3.34 8.13 15.05
C PHE A 54 3.93 6.99 15.87
N ASN A 55 3.55 6.94 17.13
CA ASN A 55 3.86 5.84 18.02
C ASN A 55 2.66 4.89 18.08
N ASP A 56 2.95 3.59 18.12
CA ASP A 56 1.98 2.57 18.52
C ASP A 56 2.58 1.83 19.72
N ASP A 57 2.14 2.19 20.92
CA ASP A 57 2.64 1.63 22.17
C ASP A 57 2.30 0.13 22.32
N THR A 58 1.48 -0.41 21.41
CA THR A 58 1.00 -1.80 21.45
C THR A 58 1.64 -2.69 20.38
N ALA A 59 2.38 -2.13 19.42
CA ALA A 59 2.97 -2.87 18.31
C ALA A 59 4.45 -3.22 18.57
N ASP A 60 4.80 -4.49 18.39
CA ASP A 60 6.21 -4.93 18.35
C ASP A 60 6.81 -4.66 16.95
N LEU A 61 7.62 -3.60 16.87
CA LEU A 61 8.20 -3.09 15.62
C LEU A 61 9.54 -3.73 15.25
N GLU A 62 10.18 -4.53 16.12
CA GLU A 62 11.55 -5.04 15.89
C GLU A 62 11.71 -5.86 14.60
N LYS A 63 10.60 -6.34 14.01
CA LYS A 63 10.59 -7.15 12.78
C LYS A 63 9.71 -6.59 11.65
N TYR A 64 9.19 -5.38 11.79
CA TYR A 64 8.25 -4.77 10.82
C TYR A 64 8.91 -3.84 9.79
N GLY A 65 10.25 -3.71 9.79
CA GLY A 65 11.00 -2.75 8.99
C GLY A 65 10.65 -2.68 7.49
N ILE A 66 11.02 -1.55 6.87
CA ILE A 66 10.60 -1.16 5.50
C ILE A 66 11.42 -1.82 4.38
N GLU A 67 12.35 -2.71 4.71
CA GLU A 67 13.20 -3.38 3.72
C GLU A 67 12.35 -4.26 2.79
N GLY A 68 12.33 -3.92 1.50
CA GLY A 68 11.53 -4.61 0.48
C GLY A 68 10.06 -4.17 0.37
N ALA A 69 9.69 -3.00 0.92
CA ALA A 69 8.32 -2.51 0.88
C ALA A 69 7.79 -2.20 -0.54
N GLY A 70 6.49 -2.51 -0.69
CA GLY A 70 5.53 -2.11 -1.74
C GLY A 70 5.63 -0.67 -2.21
N GLY A 71 5.19 0.13 -1.27
CA GLY A 71 5.33 1.55 -1.27
C GLY A 71 5.42 1.97 0.17
N ILE A 72 5.46 3.28 0.35
CA ILE A 72 5.46 3.92 1.65
C ILE A 72 4.57 5.14 1.53
N THR A 73 3.69 5.32 2.50
CA THR A 73 2.96 6.56 2.71
C THR A 73 3.60 7.34 3.84
N ILE A 74 4.03 8.57 3.56
CA ILE A 74 4.55 9.49 4.56
C ILE A 74 3.52 10.58 4.81
N ASN A 75 3.12 10.75 6.08
CA ASN A 75 2.21 11.80 6.50
C ASN A 75 3.02 13.02 6.99
N PHE A 76 2.53 14.22 6.71
CA PHE A 76 3.20 15.48 7.05
C PHE A 76 2.17 16.61 7.25
N LEU A 77 2.60 17.72 7.84
CA LEU A 77 1.85 18.97 7.87
C LEU A 77 2.32 19.91 6.77
N LEU A 78 1.36 20.59 6.14
CA LEU A 78 1.61 21.71 5.23
C LEU A 78 0.57 22.80 5.47
N ALA A 79 1.04 24.00 5.83
CA ALA A 79 0.23 25.13 6.28
C ALA A 79 -0.78 24.71 7.36
N GLY A 80 -0.33 23.93 8.35
CA GLY A 80 -1.15 23.43 9.46
C GLY A 80 -2.19 22.36 9.09
N ARG A 81 -2.19 21.85 7.84
CA ARG A 81 -3.09 20.79 7.38
C ARG A 81 -2.34 19.47 7.26
N GLY A 82 -2.99 18.38 7.69
CA GLY A 82 -2.48 17.02 7.46
C GLY A 82 -2.54 16.63 5.99
N CYS A 83 -1.40 16.24 5.45
CA CYS A 83 -1.20 15.78 4.09
C CYS A 83 -0.43 14.44 4.08
N SER A 84 -0.44 13.77 2.93
CA SER A 84 0.30 12.52 2.72
C SER A 84 1.00 12.56 1.37
N ALA A 85 2.17 11.93 1.27
CA ALA A 85 2.85 11.61 0.02
C ALA A 85 3.00 10.09 -0.08
N VAL A 86 2.82 9.56 -1.29
CA VAL A 86 2.89 8.14 -1.60
C VAL A 86 4.10 7.87 -2.49
N PHE A 87 4.95 6.95 -2.07
CA PHE A 87 6.15 6.55 -2.77
C PHE A 87 6.01 5.06 -3.12
N VAL A 88 6.01 4.72 -4.40
CA VAL A 88 5.93 3.33 -4.86
C VAL A 88 7.31 2.92 -5.36
N ASN A 89 7.80 1.76 -4.94
CA ASN A 89 9.09 1.27 -5.41
C ASN A 89 9.01 0.99 -6.92
N GLU A 90 9.91 1.58 -7.69
CA GLU A 90 9.95 1.38 -9.13
C GLU A 90 10.28 -0.07 -9.47
N ASN A 91 11.15 -0.75 -8.72
CA ASN A 91 11.47 -2.14 -8.99
C ASN A 91 11.88 -2.91 -7.72
N CYS A 92 10.89 -3.44 -7.02
CA CYS A 92 11.09 -4.35 -5.88
C CYS A 92 11.27 -5.82 -6.29
N MET A 93 11.04 -6.14 -7.56
CA MET A 93 11.02 -7.52 -8.05
C MET A 93 12.42 -7.90 -8.52
N PRO A 94 12.79 -9.20 -8.51
CA PRO A 94 14.07 -9.65 -9.04
C PRO A 94 14.31 -9.19 -10.48
N GLU A 95 15.57 -8.90 -10.81
CA GLU A 95 15.97 -8.56 -12.17
C GLU A 95 15.54 -9.66 -13.17
N GLY A 96 15.00 -9.26 -14.31
CA GLY A 96 14.44 -10.18 -15.31
C GLY A 96 12.99 -10.58 -15.06
N THR A 97 12.33 -10.09 -13.99
CA THR A 97 10.88 -10.22 -13.83
C THR A 97 10.16 -9.57 -15.02
N ARG A 98 9.13 -10.24 -15.54
CA ARG A 98 8.33 -9.70 -16.65
C ARG A 98 7.72 -8.34 -16.27
N GLU A 99 7.81 -7.39 -17.19
CA GLU A 99 7.40 -6.00 -16.95
C GLU A 99 5.91 -5.84 -16.59
N ASP A 100 5.03 -6.70 -17.12
CA ASP A 100 3.61 -6.68 -16.78
C ASP A 100 3.35 -7.04 -15.31
N LEU A 101 4.16 -7.93 -14.73
CA LEU A 101 4.09 -8.27 -13.31
C LEU A 101 4.64 -7.14 -12.42
N VAL A 102 5.66 -6.42 -12.90
CA VAL A 102 6.18 -5.23 -12.20
C VAL A 102 5.10 -4.14 -12.14
N TRP A 103 4.41 -3.87 -13.26
CA TRP A 103 3.31 -2.89 -13.27
C TRP A 103 2.11 -3.33 -12.45
N LEU A 104 1.74 -4.61 -12.48
CA LEU A 104 0.72 -5.17 -11.59
C LEU A 104 1.05 -4.86 -10.13
N TRP A 105 2.29 -5.13 -9.73
CA TRP A 105 2.73 -4.91 -8.36
C TRP A 105 2.69 -3.42 -7.99
N ARG A 106 3.22 -2.53 -8.84
CA ARG A 106 3.17 -1.08 -8.64
C ARG A 106 1.73 -0.58 -8.47
N TYR A 107 0.81 -1.10 -9.28
CA TYR A 107 -0.61 -0.77 -9.20
C TYR A 107 -1.24 -1.19 -7.86
N ASN A 108 -0.98 -2.43 -7.43
CA ASN A 108 -1.44 -2.95 -6.15
C ASN A 108 -0.88 -2.15 -4.96
N SER A 109 0.43 -1.89 -4.96
CA SER A 109 1.09 -1.09 -3.93
C SER A 109 0.56 0.34 -3.90
N LEU A 110 0.39 1.00 -5.06
CA LEU A 110 -0.19 2.33 -5.11
C LEU A 110 -1.56 2.38 -4.45
N HIS A 111 -2.45 1.45 -4.78
CA HIS A 111 -3.78 1.46 -4.18
C HIS A 111 -3.71 1.28 -2.66
N HIS A 112 -2.88 0.35 -2.17
CA HIS A 112 -2.68 0.14 -0.73
C HIS A 112 -2.20 1.42 -0.03
N GLU A 113 -1.15 2.07 -0.55
CA GLU A 113 -0.62 3.31 0.03
C GLU A 113 -1.64 4.47 -0.02
N LEU A 114 -2.40 4.59 -1.11
CA LEU A 114 -3.50 5.56 -1.16
C LEU A 114 -4.55 5.31 -0.08
N MET A 115 -4.72 4.08 0.39
CA MET A 115 -5.64 3.79 1.50
C MET A 115 -5.06 4.20 2.84
N HIS A 116 -3.75 4.13 3.06
CA HIS A 116 -3.09 4.74 4.22
C HIS A 116 -3.29 6.26 4.24
N ALA A 117 -3.11 6.93 3.09
CA ALA A 117 -3.40 8.36 2.98
C ALA A 117 -4.89 8.66 3.27
N LEU A 118 -5.81 7.81 2.81
CA LEU A 118 -7.24 7.96 3.06
C LEU A 118 -7.60 7.75 4.54
N ASP A 119 -6.96 6.78 5.19
CA ASP A 119 -7.09 6.51 6.61
C ASP A 119 -6.64 7.71 7.43
N PHE A 120 -5.44 8.21 7.13
CA PHE A 120 -4.89 9.42 7.76
C PHE A 120 -5.82 10.62 7.57
N ARG A 121 -6.29 10.90 6.35
CA ARG A 121 -7.26 12.00 6.12
C ARG A 121 -8.53 11.85 6.95
N LYS A 122 -8.96 10.62 7.22
CA LYS A 122 -10.15 10.32 8.03
C LYS A 122 -9.86 10.22 9.53
N GLN A 123 -8.59 10.25 9.94
CA GLN A 123 -8.15 10.02 11.31
C GLN A 123 -8.79 8.76 11.90
N LYS A 124 -8.89 7.67 11.11
CA LYS A 124 -9.61 6.47 11.55
C LYS A 124 -8.72 5.59 12.44
N ASN A 125 -7.47 5.37 12.04
CA ASN A 125 -6.47 4.68 12.84
C ASN A 125 -5.27 5.57 13.21
N PHE A 126 -5.38 6.88 12.95
CA PHE A 126 -4.36 7.88 13.26
C PHE A 126 -4.95 8.95 14.18
N ASN A 127 -4.15 9.38 15.15
CA ASN A 127 -4.42 10.56 15.96
C ASN A 127 -3.26 11.55 15.81
N THR A 128 -3.48 12.58 15.00
CA THR A 128 -2.46 13.60 14.72
C THR A 128 -2.09 14.41 15.95
N SER A 129 -3.04 14.72 16.82
CA SER A 129 -2.81 15.55 18.00
C SER A 129 -1.93 14.84 19.03
N ASP A 130 -2.22 13.57 19.29
CA ASP A 130 -1.51 12.79 20.30
C ASP A 130 -0.29 12.04 19.73
N ARG A 131 -0.05 12.14 18.40
CA ARG A 131 1.01 11.44 17.67
C ARG A 131 0.97 9.91 17.89
N THR A 132 -0.25 9.35 17.92
CA THR A 132 -0.47 7.92 18.09
C THR A 132 -1.17 7.30 16.88
N MET A 133 -0.94 6.00 16.66
CA MET A 133 -1.66 5.21 15.66
C MET A 133 -1.98 3.80 16.14
N ASP A 134 -3.02 3.21 15.57
CA ASP A 134 -3.29 1.76 15.60
C ASP A 134 -2.70 1.16 14.31
N LEU A 135 -1.43 0.75 14.35
CA LEU A 135 -0.68 0.30 13.19
C LEU A 135 -1.36 -0.92 12.54
N VAL A 136 -1.74 -1.90 13.35
CA VAL A 136 -2.47 -3.09 12.87
C VAL A 136 -3.79 -2.67 12.22
N GLY A 137 -4.51 -1.72 12.82
CA GLY A 137 -5.76 -1.19 12.29
C GLY A 137 -5.60 -0.45 10.96
N ALA A 138 -4.50 0.30 10.79
CA ALA A 138 -4.17 1.02 9.56
C ALA A 138 -3.88 0.05 8.40
N GLU A 139 -3.04 -0.97 8.64
CA GLU A 139 -2.73 -1.99 7.64
C GLU A 139 -3.97 -2.80 7.23
N VAL A 140 -4.80 -3.20 8.20
CA VAL A 140 -6.08 -3.86 7.92
C VAL A 140 -7.00 -2.98 7.10
N PHE A 141 -7.02 -1.68 7.36
CA PHE A 141 -7.82 -0.74 6.58
C PHE A 141 -7.35 -0.70 5.13
N ALA A 142 -6.04 -0.60 4.91
CA ALA A 142 -5.45 -0.55 3.58
C ALA A 142 -5.65 -1.86 2.79
N ASP A 143 -5.40 -3.01 3.41
CA ASP A 143 -5.61 -4.33 2.82
C ASP A 143 -7.08 -4.59 2.48
N GLN A 144 -7.99 -4.31 3.43
CA GLN A 144 -9.42 -4.52 3.22
C GLN A 144 -9.90 -3.69 2.02
N LYS A 145 -9.52 -2.41 1.96
CA LYS A 145 -9.94 -1.52 0.89
C LYS A 145 -9.35 -1.92 -0.46
N THR A 146 -8.10 -2.39 -0.48
CA THR A 146 -7.43 -2.83 -1.71
C THR A 146 -8.04 -4.12 -2.25
N LEU A 147 -8.26 -5.13 -1.40
CA LEU A 147 -8.95 -6.36 -1.80
C LEU A 147 -10.35 -6.09 -2.38
N LEU A 148 -11.13 -5.23 -1.73
CA LEU A 148 -12.47 -4.89 -2.22
C LEU A 148 -12.46 -4.08 -3.52
N HIS A 149 -11.49 -3.18 -3.70
CA HIS A 149 -11.29 -2.45 -4.96
C HIS A 149 -10.97 -3.41 -6.11
N LEU A 150 -10.00 -4.30 -5.92
CA LEU A 150 -9.62 -5.30 -6.91
C LEU A 150 -10.78 -6.26 -7.22
N LYS A 151 -11.54 -6.66 -6.20
CA LYS A 151 -12.74 -7.49 -6.35
C LYS A 151 -13.85 -6.81 -7.14
N ALA A 152 -14.04 -5.50 -6.99
CA ALA A 152 -15.03 -4.76 -7.77
C ALA A 152 -14.68 -4.72 -9.26
N LEU A 153 -13.39 -4.85 -9.61
CA LEU A 153 -12.89 -4.81 -10.98
C LEU A 153 -12.60 -6.21 -11.57
N SER A 154 -12.77 -7.27 -10.79
CA SER A 154 -12.33 -8.64 -11.14
C SER A 154 -13.11 -9.31 -12.28
N SER A 155 -14.09 -8.63 -12.88
CA SER A 155 -14.70 -9.08 -14.14
C SER A 155 -13.74 -8.92 -15.33
N ASN A 156 -12.74 -8.04 -15.21
CA ASN A 156 -11.61 -7.96 -16.12
C ASN A 156 -10.55 -9.00 -15.72
N GLY A 157 -10.10 -9.82 -16.68
CA GLY A 157 -9.10 -10.87 -16.44
C GLY A 157 -7.80 -10.37 -15.80
N PHE A 158 -7.27 -9.22 -16.23
CA PHE A 158 -6.07 -8.63 -15.61
C PHE A 158 -6.31 -8.22 -14.15
N MET A 159 -7.48 -7.64 -13.85
CA MET A 159 -7.82 -7.26 -12.47
C MET A 159 -8.11 -8.48 -11.60
N LYS A 160 -8.58 -9.59 -12.20
CA LYS A 160 -8.69 -10.89 -11.54
C LYS A 160 -7.31 -11.42 -11.14
N ILE A 161 -6.30 -11.29 -12.02
CA ILE A 161 -4.89 -11.63 -11.71
C ILE A 161 -4.37 -10.74 -10.58
N ALA A 162 -4.61 -9.43 -10.63
CA ALA A 162 -4.19 -8.51 -9.57
C ALA A 162 -4.82 -8.85 -8.22
N LEU A 163 -6.11 -9.20 -8.18
CA LEU A 163 -6.79 -9.68 -6.98
C LEU A 163 -6.16 -10.97 -6.46
N GLN A 164 -5.94 -11.96 -7.33
CA GLN A 164 -5.36 -13.24 -6.92
C GLN A 164 -3.96 -13.05 -6.33
N SER A 165 -3.11 -12.27 -7.01
CA SER A 165 -1.76 -11.93 -6.56
C SER A 165 -1.77 -11.23 -5.19
N TYR A 166 -2.65 -10.24 -5.01
CA TYR A 166 -2.75 -9.51 -3.74
C TYR A 166 -3.25 -10.40 -2.59
N ALA A 167 -4.32 -11.18 -2.83
CA ALA A 167 -4.88 -12.10 -1.84
C ALA A 167 -3.87 -13.18 -1.42
N SER A 168 -3.10 -13.71 -2.37
CA SER A 168 -2.01 -14.65 -2.09
C SER A 168 -0.94 -14.03 -1.20
N ASN A 169 -0.50 -12.79 -1.51
CA ASN A 169 0.49 -12.09 -0.68
C ASN A 169 -0.01 -11.84 0.75
N VAL A 170 -1.24 -11.36 0.91
CA VAL A 170 -1.86 -11.14 2.25
C VAL A 170 -1.85 -12.43 3.08
N LYS A 171 -2.21 -13.56 2.46
CA LYS A 171 -2.21 -14.87 3.13
C LYS A 171 -0.81 -15.28 3.57
N ILE A 172 0.17 -15.23 2.66
CA ILE A 172 1.57 -15.58 2.96
C ILE A 172 2.14 -14.67 4.05
N MET A 173 1.80 -13.39 4.05
CA MET A 173 2.25 -12.45 5.07
C MET A 173 1.71 -12.82 6.46
N GLY A 174 0.46 -13.30 6.55
CA GLY A 174 -0.12 -13.79 7.80
C GLY A 174 0.63 -14.97 8.43
N GLU A 175 1.35 -15.77 7.64
CA GLU A 175 2.13 -16.93 8.09
C GLU A 175 3.52 -16.55 8.65
N LYS A 176 3.97 -15.30 8.44
CA LYS A 176 5.32 -14.85 8.86
C LYS A 176 5.47 -14.54 10.35
N GLY A 177 4.40 -14.60 11.14
CA GLY A 177 4.43 -14.36 12.59
C GLY A 177 4.41 -12.87 12.99
N GLY A 178 4.31 -12.64 14.31
CA GLY A 178 4.32 -11.30 14.92
C GLY A 178 3.18 -10.41 14.43
N ILE A 179 3.46 -9.11 14.28
CA ILE A 179 2.46 -8.12 13.84
C ILE A 179 1.80 -8.48 12.50
N ARG A 180 2.49 -9.18 11.59
CA ARG A 180 1.92 -9.60 10.30
C ARG A 180 0.79 -10.61 10.48
N THR A 181 0.92 -11.52 11.45
CA THR A 181 -0.15 -12.43 11.85
C THR A 181 -1.30 -11.68 12.52
N ASP A 182 -1.04 -10.64 13.32
CA ASP A 182 -2.09 -9.83 13.93
C ASP A 182 -2.90 -9.04 12.89
N ILE A 183 -2.22 -8.45 11.90
CA ILE A 183 -2.85 -7.81 10.73
C ILE A 183 -3.76 -8.80 10.02
N TYR A 184 -3.24 -9.98 9.66
CA TYR A 184 -4.03 -11.00 8.97
C TYR A 184 -5.23 -11.47 9.81
N ASN A 185 -5.04 -11.75 11.10
CA ASN A 185 -6.09 -12.19 12.01
C ASN A 185 -7.20 -11.13 12.19
N ARG A 186 -6.85 -9.84 12.16
CA ARG A 186 -7.83 -8.75 12.22
C ARG A 186 -8.50 -8.52 10.87
N LEU A 187 -7.79 -8.71 9.77
CA LEU A 187 -8.34 -8.66 8.41
C LEU A 187 -9.38 -9.77 8.17
N ILE A 188 -9.13 -11.01 8.62
CA ILE A 188 -10.07 -12.12 8.40
C ILE A 188 -11.41 -11.96 9.14
N LYS A 189 -11.48 -11.03 10.11
CA LYS A 189 -12.73 -10.62 10.75
C LYS A 189 -13.55 -9.64 9.89
N LYS A 190 -12.96 -9.07 8.85
CA LYS A 190 -13.57 -8.10 7.92
C LYS A 190 -13.87 -8.71 6.56
N ILE A 191 -13.01 -9.58 6.07
CA ILE A 191 -13.18 -10.38 4.87
C ILE A 191 -12.87 -11.81 5.30
N ASP A 192 -13.85 -12.71 5.30
CA ASP A 192 -13.66 -14.04 5.87
C ASP A 192 -12.52 -14.81 5.17
N CYS A 193 -11.89 -15.72 5.92
CA CYS A 193 -10.73 -16.47 5.42
C CYS A 193 -11.03 -17.29 4.16
N LYS A 194 -12.24 -17.86 4.03
CA LYS A 194 -12.62 -18.64 2.85
C LYS A 194 -12.70 -17.76 1.60
N THR A 195 -13.15 -16.53 1.75
CA THR A 195 -13.15 -15.54 0.65
C THR A 195 -11.73 -15.19 0.22
N ILE A 196 -10.81 -14.93 1.16
CA ILE A 196 -9.39 -14.65 0.84
C ILE A 196 -8.74 -15.88 0.20
N ASP A 197 -8.98 -17.08 0.73
CA ASP A 197 -8.47 -18.34 0.17
C ASP A 197 -8.95 -18.56 -1.26
N TYR A 198 -10.26 -18.38 -1.50
CA TYR A 198 -10.83 -18.46 -2.84
C TYR A 198 -10.15 -17.46 -3.77
N TRP A 199 -10.04 -16.19 -3.39
CA TRP A 199 -9.38 -15.17 -4.21
C TRP A 199 -7.92 -15.52 -4.50
N SER A 200 -7.18 -16.07 -3.53
CA SER A 200 -5.78 -16.45 -3.69
C SER A 200 -5.54 -17.63 -4.64
N THR A 201 -6.58 -18.41 -4.94
CA THR A 201 -6.49 -19.65 -5.74
C THR A 201 -7.43 -19.68 -6.94
N MET A 202 -8.08 -18.56 -7.28
CA MET A 202 -9.01 -18.50 -8.41
C MET A 202 -8.33 -18.91 -9.71
N GLU A 203 -9.00 -19.71 -10.53
CA GLU A 203 -8.54 -20.01 -11.88
C GLU A 203 -8.54 -18.74 -12.75
N ILE A 204 -7.43 -18.47 -13.46
CA ILE A 204 -7.24 -17.28 -14.31
C ILE A 204 -7.55 -17.64 -15.76
#